data_AF-A0A176YG96-F1
#
_entry.id   AF-A0A176YG96-F1
#
_cell.length_a   1.000
_cell.length_b   1.000
_cell.length_c   1.000
_cell.angle_alpha   90.00
_cell.angle_beta   90.00
_cell.angle_gamma   90.00
#
_symmetry.space_group_name_H-M   'P 1'
#
loop_
_entity.id
_entity.type
_entity.pdbx_description
1 polymer ?
#
loop_
_entity_poly.entity_id
_entity_poly.type
_entity_poly.pdbx_seq_one_letter_code
_entity_poly.pdbx_strand_id
1 'polypeptide(L)'
;MTLRPLCLIALTASVGGCTSTAPNYVEPTAQAILIQQEKNILLLESLRGAERYRLRDFIASTSHGRRDALHLNIIGSPQLGAQVASQARAMGVDAPNIRLYGPSIDQNDAFTVRIEAIVYQAHPPVCPSLSIVGPSVNDNSFDQTLGCSIRNNLGVMINDPRDLLDNEAVGPSNSDRAAHPVATYRTFGTGDNSNLERGTNSRASSQATPMGTTDAQPSR
;
A
#
# COMPACT_ATOMS: atom_id res chain seq x y z
N MET A 1 -57.31 6.80 -55.00
CA MET A 1 -56.80 8.18 -55.24
C MET A 1 -56.96 8.94 -53.92
N THR A 2 -56.00 9.69 -53.38
CA THR A 2 -54.61 10.00 -53.79
C THR A 2 -53.85 10.57 -52.57
N LEU A 3 -52.52 10.40 -52.57
CA LEU A 3 -51.43 11.23 -51.99
C LEU A 3 -51.82 12.48 -51.15
N ARG A 4 -51.10 12.88 -50.07
CA ARG A 4 -49.71 12.61 -49.62
C ARG A 4 -49.51 13.05 -48.15
N PRO A 5 -48.51 12.54 -47.41
CA PRO A 5 -48.14 13.05 -46.07
C PRO A 5 -47.22 14.28 -46.15
N LEU A 6 -47.15 15.07 -45.07
CA LEU A 6 -46.23 16.22 -44.94
C LEU A 6 -45.61 16.32 -43.53
N CYS A 7 -44.33 16.68 -43.48
CA CYS A 7 -43.48 17.01 -42.31
C CYS A 7 -43.33 15.91 -41.23
N LEU A 8 -42.18 15.23 -41.07
CA LEU A 8 -40.85 15.72 -40.67
C LEU A 8 -40.85 16.62 -39.43
N ILE A 9 -40.63 16.00 -38.25
CA ILE A 9 -39.68 16.51 -37.25
C ILE A 9 -38.90 15.30 -36.71
N ALA A 10 -37.63 15.17 -37.10
CA ALA A 10 -36.69 14.27 -36.43
C ALA A 10 -36.10 15.02 -35.23
N LEU A 11 -36.32 14.51 -34.01
CA LEU A 11 -35.75 15.09 -32.79
C LEU A 11 -34.26 14.76 -32.68
N THR A 12 -33.42 15.63 -33.25
CA THR A 12 -31.96 15.54 -33.13
C THR A 12 -31.48 16.17 -31.83
N ALA A 13 -30.87 15.33 -30.99
CA ALA A 13 -29.80 15.61 -30.04
C ALA A 13 -29.76 16.95 -29.28
N SER A 14 -29.88 16.85 -27.95
CA SER A 14 -29.17 17.72 -27.01
C SER A 14 -28.75 16.95 -25.75
N VAL A 15 -27.88 15.95 -25.92
CA VAL A 15 -27.11 15.41 -24.80
C VAL A 15 -26.09 16.47 -24.41
N GLY A 16 -26.47 17.32 -23.45
CA GLY A 16 -25.60 18.34 -22.86
C GLY A 16 -24.49 17.68 -22.04
N GLY A 17 -23.47 17.15 -22.72
CA GLY A 17 -22.25 16.71 -22.08
C GLY A 17 -21.55 17.90 -21.45
N CYS A 18 -21.33 17.85 -20.13
CA CYS A 18 -20.53 18.84 -19.43
C CYS A 18 -19.07 18.77 -19.92
N THR A 19 -18.76 19.53 -20.97
CA THR A 19 -17.39 19.85 -21.37
C THR A 19 -16.78 20.78 -20.34
N SER A 20 -16.49 20.24 -19.15
CA SER A 20 -15.64 20.90 -18.17
C SER A 20 -14.21 20.89 -18.70
N THR A 21 -13.87 21.87 -19.53
CA THR A 21 -12.49 22.23 -19.86
C THR A 21 -11.84 22.94 -18.68
N ALA A 22 -11.92 22.32 -17.50
CA ALA A 22 -10.89 22.50 -16.50
C ALA A 22 -9.59 22.01 -17.15
N PRO A 23 -8.52 22.83 -17.23
CA PRO A 23 -7.24 22.30 -17.63
C PRO A 23 -6.88 21.22 -16.61
N ASN A 24 -6.80 19.97 -17.07
CA ASN A 24 -6.12 18.93 -16.32
C ASN A 24 -4.66 19.35 -16.22
N TYR A 25 -4.35 20.10 -15.16
CA TYR A 25 -2.99 20.41 -14.77
C TYR A 25 -2.43 19.08 -14.26
N VAL A 26 -1.98 18.25 -15.20
CA VAL A 26 -1.19 17.07 -14.90
C VAL A 26 0.09 17.61 -14.30
N GLU A 27 0.09 17.66 -12.96
CA GLU A 27 1.24 18.04 -12.16
C GLU A 27 2.48 17.31 -12.69
N PRO A 28 3.57 18.01 -13.04
CA PRO A 28 4.71 17.39 -13.71
C PRO A 28 5.29 16.24 -12.89
N THR A 29 4.91 15.00 -13.21
CA THR A 29 5.30 13.74 -12.55
C THR A 29 5.69 13.93 -11.10
N ALA A 30 4.68 14.18 -10.24
CA ALA A 30 4.86 14.44 -8.81
C ALA A 30 5.92 13.50 -8.23
N GLN A 31 6.99 14.04 -7.62
CA GLN A 31 8.26 13.31 -7.51
C GLN A 31 8.05 11.97 -6.79
N ALA A 32 8.25 10.87 -7.51
CA ALA A 32 7.87 9.53 -7.08
C ALA A 32 9.08 8.77 -6.52
N ILE A 33 8.81 7.73 -5.72
CA ILE A 33 9.82 6.74 -5.37
C ILE A 33 9.94 5.80 -6.58
N LEU A 34 11.13 5.70 -7.17
CA LEU A 34 11.39 4.76 -8.27
C LEU A 34 11.84 3.43 -7.69
N ILE A 35 11.24 2.32 -8.11
CA ILE A 35 11.62 0.98 -7.68
C ILE A 35 12.39 0.31 -8.81
N GLN A 36 13.64 -0.05 -8.55
CA GLN A 36 14.46 -0.85 -9.47
C GLN A 36 14.47 -2.30 -9.02
N GLN A 37 14.19 -3.22 -9.95
CA GLN A 37 14.30 -4.66 -9.72
C GLN A 37 15.63 -5.16 -10.28
N GLU A 38 16.45 -5.78 -9.44
CA GLU A 38 17.63 -6.54 -9.86
C GLU A 38 17.31 -8.04 -9.82
N LYS A 39 17.80 -8.80 -10.80
CA LYS A 39 17.54 -10.23 -10.92
C LYS A 39 18.81 -11.00 -11.26
N ASN A 40 19.21 -11.89 -10.36
CA ASN A 40 20.37 -12.78 -10.49
C ASN A 40 19.89 -14.24 -10.55
N ILE A 41 20.62 -15.11 -11.26
CA ILE A 41 20.19 -16.50 -11.49
C ILE A 41 21.31 -17.48 -11.13
N LEU A 42 20.96 -18.55 -10.42
CA LEU A 42 21.81 -19.70 -10.13
C LEU A 42 21.11 -20.99 -10.59
N LEU A 43 21.86 -21.87 -11.27
CA LEU A 43 21.46 -23.24 -11.56
C LEU A 43 22.20 -24.21 -10.62
N LEU A 44 21.46 -25.12 -9.99
CA LEU A 44 21.95 -26.20 -9.13
C LEU A 44 21.35 -27.55 -9.54
N GLU A 45 22.19 -28.58 -9.55
CA GLU A 45 21.79 -29.98 -9.77
C GLU A 45 21.62 -30.73 -8.43
N SER A 46 22.26 -30.25 -7.37
CA SER A 46 22.19 -30.82 -6.03
C SER A 46 22.48 -29.79 -4.92
N LEU A 47 22.36 -30.23 -3.66
CA LEU A 47 22.84 -29.49 -2.47
C LEU A 47 24.00 -30.20 -1.75
N ARG A 48 24.83 -30.90 -2.51
CA ARG A 48 26.00 -31.63 -2.02
C ARG A 48 27.29 -30.90 -2.38
N GLY A 49 28.35 -31.15 -1.60
CA GLY A 49 29.71 -30.66 -1.89
C GLY A 49 29.76 -29.17 -2.23
N ALA A 50 30.40 -28.84 -3.36
CA ALA A 50 30.63 -27.48 -3.83
C ALA A 50 29.33 -26.69 -4.11
N GLU A 51 28.25 -27.34 -4.57
CA GLU A 51 26.99 -26.66 -4.88
C GLU A 51 26.32 -26.05 -3.65
N ARG A 52 26.49 -26.69 -2.49
CA ARG A 52 26.03 -26.15 -1.22
C ARG A 52 26.73 -24.83 -0.88
N TYR A 53 28.01 -24.69 -1.23
CA TYR A 53 28.75 -23.43 -1.06
C TYR A 53 28.34 -22.41 -2.11
N ARG A 54 28.14 -22.80 -3.38
CA ARG A 54 27.60 -21.93 -4.44
C ARG A 54 26.27 -21.29 -4.03
N LEU A 55 25.34 -22.03 -3.42
CA LEU A 55 24.09 -21.46 -2.91
C LEU A 55 24.32 -20.42 -1.80
N ARG A 56 25.23 -20.70 -0.85
CA ARG A 56 25.53 -19.79 0.26
C ARG A 56 26.14 -18.48 -0.24
N ASP A 57 27.08 -18.59 -1.17
CA ASP A 57 27.79 -17.46 -1.76
C ASP A 57 26.88 -16.62 -2.65
N PHE A 58 26.04 -17.27 -3.46
CA PHE A 58 25.00 -16.61 -4.26
C PHE A 58 24.01 -15.83 -3.38
N ILE A 59 23.45 -16.44 -2.33
CA ILE A 59 22.53 -15.71 -1.43
C ILE A 59 23.24 -14.61 -0.64
N ALA A 60 24.52 -14.78 -0.28
CA ALA A 60 25.27 -13.72 0.40
C ALA A 60 25.58 -12.52 -0.51
N SER A 61 25.99 -12.77 -1.76
CA SER A 61 26.32 -11.73 -2.74
C SER A 61 25.09 -11.02 -3.28
N THR A 62 24.03 -11.75 -3.62
CA THR A 62 22.80 -11.17 -4.20
C THR A 62 21.91 -10.46 -3.17
N SER A 63 22.07 -10.70 -1.86
CA SER A 63 21.20 -10.06 -0.86
C SER A 63 21.56 -8.60 -0.54
N HIS A 64 22.69 -8.07 -1.03
CA HIS A 64 23.19 -6.73 -0.66
C HIS A 64 23.20 -6.45 0.86
N GLY A 65 23.47 -7.49 1.66
CA GLY A 65 23.40 -7.46 3.14
C GLY A 65 22.00 -7.60 3.77
N ARG A 66 20.92 -7.50 2.99
CA ARG A 66 19.50 -7.58 3.41
C ARG A 66 18.84 -8.87 2.93
N ARG A 67 19.09 -9.97 3.65
CA ARG A 67 18.53 -11.29 3.31
C ARG A 67 17.03 -11.40 3.58
N ASP A 68 16.51 -10.61 4.51
CA ASP A 68 15.09 -10.47 4.79
C ASP A 68 14.33 -9.98 3.54
N ALA A 69 14.84 -8.94 2.88
CA ALA A 69 14.28 -8.37 1.64
C ALA A 69 14.67 -9.12 0.35
N LEU A 70 15.30 -10.30 0.44
CA LEU A 70 15.67 -11.10 -0.74
C LEU A 70 14.51 -12.01 -1.17
N HIS A 71 13.98 -11.79 -2.38
CA HIS A 71 12.98 -12.66 -2.97
C HIS A 71 13.64 -13.78 -3.77
N LEU A 72 13.17 -15.02 -3.57
CA LEU A 72 13.66 -16.21 -4.27
C LEU A 72 12.53 -16.91 -5.02
N ASN A 73 12.61 -16.94 -6.35
CA ASN A 73 11.81 -17.86 -7.16
C ASN A 73 12.62 -19.13 -7.42
N ILE A 74 12.10 -20.27 -7.00
CA ILE A 74 12.77 -21.57 -7.10
C ILE A 74 11.95 -22.44 -8.06
N ILE A 75 12.46 -22.68 -9.26
CA ILE A 75 11.79 -23.40 -10.35
C ILE A 75 12.53 -24.71 -10.62
N GLY A 76 11.82 -25.85 -10.70
CA GLY A 76 12.40 -27.14 -11.07
C GLY A 76 11.96 -28.30 -10.19
N SER A 77 12.89 -29.20 -9.86
CA SER A 77 12.63 -30.38 -9.01
C SER A 77 12.03 -30.00 -7.64
N PRO A 78 10.82 -30.49 -7.28
CA PRO A 78 10.19 -30.15 -6.00
C PRO A 78 11.01 -30.57 -4.77
N GLN A 79 11.71 -31.71 -4.84
CA GLN A 79 12.51 -32.22 -3.73
C GLN A 79 13.77 -31.38 -3.50
N LEU A 80 14.47 -31.00 -4.57
CA LEU A 80 15.65 -30.13 -4.48
C LEU A 80 15.23 -28.70 -4.13
N GLY A 81 14.15 -28.19 -4.73
CA GLY A 81 13.61 -26.87 -4.44
C GLY A 81 13.22 -26.69 -2.96
N ALA A 82 12.56 -27.69 -2.36
CA ALA A 82 12.25 -27.68 -0.93
C ALA A 82 13.51 -27.66 -0.04
N GLN A 83 14.58 -28.37 -0.44
CA GLN A 83 15.87 -28.32 0.27
C GLN A 83 16.55 -26.96 0.13
N VAL A 84 16.52 -26.34 -1.06
CA VAL A 84 17.00 -24.97 -1.32
C VAL A 84 16.24 -23.97 -0.46
N ALA A 85 14.89 -24.03 -0.45
CA ALA A 85 14.04 -23.17 0.37
C ALA A 85 14.28 -23.35 1.88
N SER A 86 14.56 -24.57 2.33
CA SER A 86 14.96 -24.85 3.71
C SER A 86 16.31 -24.22 4.05
N GLN A 87 17.31 -24.37 3.18
CA GLN A 87 18.63 -23.79 3.39
C GLN A 87 18.62 -22.26 3.30
N ALA A 88 17.83 -21.66 2.40
CA ALA A 88 17.66 -20.22 2.30
C ALA A 88 17.08 -19.61 3.59
N ARG A 89 16.01 -20.20 4.13
CA ARG A 89 15.46 -19.80 5.45
C ARG A 89 16.49 -19.93 6.57
N ALA A 90 17.25 -21.02 6.61
CA ALA A 90 18.34 -21.20 7.56
C ALA A 90 19.51 -20.20 7.40
N MET A 91 19.54 -19.41 6.32
CA MET A 91 20.49 -18.31 6.12
C MET A 91 19.89 -16.93 6.39
N GLY A 92 18.61 -16.84 6.77
CA GLY A 92 17.91 -15.59 7.06
C GLY A 92 17.15 -14.99 5.88
N VAL A 93 16.77 -15.80 4.88
CA VAL A 93 15.79 -15.38 3.85
C VAL A 93 14.38 -15.62 4.37
N ASP A 94 13.53 -14.59 4.32
CA ASP A 94 12.19 -14.66 4.89
C ASP A 94 11.28 -15.63 4.14
N ALA A 95 10.53 -16.44 4.90
CA ALA A 95 9.64 -17.46 4.36
C ALA A 95 8.61 -16.96 3.32
N PRO A 96 7.91 -15.81 3.49
CA PRO A 96 7.00 -15.29 2.46
C PRO A 96 7.69 -14.87 1.15
N ASN A 97 8.99 -14.58 1.21
CA ASN A 97 9.78 -14.12 0.07
C ASN A 97 10.34 -15.29 -0.76
N ILE A 98 10.04 -16.55 -0.40
CA ILE A 98 10.47 -17.74 -1.14
C ILE A 98 9.26 -18.40 -1.82
N ARG A 99 9.25 -18.37 -3.16
CA ARG A 99 8.21 -18.99 -4.00
C ARG A 99 8.75 -20.23 -4.70
N LEU A 100 8.04 -21.35 -4.56
CA LEU A 100 8.35 -22.64 -5.17
C LEU A 100 7.44 -22.88 -6.38
N TYR A 101 8.06 -23.20 -7.51
CA TYR A 101 7.39 -23.52 -8.76
C TYR A 101 7.82 -24.92 -9.22
N GLY A 102 6.88 -25.67 -9.81
CA GLY A 102 7.20 -26.94 -10.47
C GLY A 102 8.14 -26.76 -11.68
N PRO A 103 8.62 -27.85 -12.29
CA PRO A 103 9.42 -27.77 -13.50
C PRO A 103 8.62 -27.10 -14.63
N SER A 104 9.25 -26.17 -15.35
CA SER A 104 8.65 -25.60 -16.56
C SER A 104 8.57 -26.66 -17.66
N ILE A 105 7.50 -26.60 -18.47
CA ILE A 105 7.29 -27.54 -19.60
C ILE A 105 8.47 -27.50 -20.58
N ASP A 106 9.11 -26.34 -20.73
CA ASP A 106 10.26 -26.13 -21.62
C ASP A 106 11.62 -26.53 -21.00
N GLN A 107 11.67 -26.95 -19.73
CA GLN A 107 12.88 -27.42 -19.07
C GLN A 107 12.93 -28.96 -19.08
N ASN A 108 13.70 -29.52 -20.01
CA ASN A 108 13.99 -30.97 -20.08
C ASN A 108 14.79 -31.51 -18.87
N ASP A 109 15.24 -30.62 -17.98
CA ASP A 109 16.16 -30.89 -16.88
C ASP A 109 15.40 -31.17 -15.56
N ALA A 110 14.73 -32.33 -15.51
CA ALA A 110 13.84 -32.72 -14.41
C ALA A 110 14.51 -32.81 -13.01
N PHE A 111 15.86 -32.82 -12.96
CA PHE A 111 16.65 -32.93 -11.73
C PHE A 111 17.23 -31.60 -11.26
N THR A 112 17.26 -30.59 -12.13
CA THR A 112 17.92 -29.31 -11.90
C THR A 112 16.94 -28.31 -11.26
N VAL A 113 17.46 -27.33 -10.53
CA VAL A 113 16.70 -26.21 -9.97
C VAL A 113 17.32 -24.90 -10.40
N ARG A 114 16.48 -24.03 -10.98
CA ARG A 114 16.78 -22.63 -11.27
C ARG A 114 16.30 -21.78 -10.11
N ILE A 115 17.24 -21.04 -9.51
CA ILE A 115 16.99 -20.11 -8.42
C ILE A 115 17.15 -18.72 -9.01
N GLU A 116 16.10 -17.91 -8.94
CA GLU A 116 16.13 -16.50 -9.29
C GLU A 116 16.12 -15.68 -8.00
N ALA A 117 17.25 -15.05 -7.70
CA ALA A 117 17.38 -14.07 -6.63
C ALA A 117 16.94 -12.70 -7.14
N ILE A 118 15.98 -12.09 -6.47
CA ILE A 118 15.38 -10.82 -6.86
C ILE A 118 15.49 -9.86 -5.67
N VAL A 119 16.06 -8.68 -5.91
CA VAL A 119 16.10 -7.58 -4.94
C VAL A 119 15.43 -6.36 -5.54
N TYR A 120 14.65 -5.67 -4.73
CA TYR A 120 14.02 -4.40 -5.06
C TYR A 120 14.76 -3.27 -4.34
N GLN A 121 15.07 -2.19 -5.06
CA GLN A 121 15.79 -1.03 -4.54
C GLN A 121 14.93 0.23 -4.72
N ALA A 122 14.61 0.89 -3.60
CA ALA A 122 13.89 2.16 -3.60
C ALA A 122 14.86 3.32 -3.85
N HIS A 123 14.55 4.13 -4.85
CA HIS A 123 15.22 5.38 -5.16
C HIS A 123 14.29 6.54 -4.79
N PRO A 124 14.45 7.15 -3.60
CA PRO A 124 13.59 8.24 -3.14
C PRO A 124 13.78 9.50 -4.01
N PRO A 125 12.74 10.35 -4.15
CA PRO A 125 12.84 11.60 -4.89
C PRO A 125 13.81 12.58 -4.22
N VAL A 126 14.53 13.38 -5.00
CA VAL A 126 15.33 14.51 -4.51
C VAL A 126 14.41 15.71 -4.29
N CYS A 127 14.29 16.15 -3.04
CA CYS A 127 13.39 17.25 -2.68
C CYS A 127 14.14 18.60 -2.63
N PRO A 128 13.50 19.69 -3.07
CA PRO A 128 14.06 21.03 -2.91
C PRO A 128 14.17 21.39 -1.42
N SER A 129 15.14 22.24 -1.10
CA SER A 129 15.40 22.69 0.28
C SER A 129 14.18 23.36 0.91
N LEU A 130 13.93 23.09 2.20
CA LEU A 130 12.82 23.64 2.98
C LEU A 130 12.87 25.17 3.21
N SER A 131 13.87 25.86 2.65
CA SER A 131 14.05 27.32 2.69
C SER A 131 13.04 28.11 1.84
N ILE A 132 11.87 27.53 1.58
CA ILE A 132 10.77 28.20 0.88
C ILE A 132 10.17 29.22 1.85
N VAL A 133 10.23 30.50 1.46
CA VAL A 133 9.45 31.56 2.11
C VAL A 133 7.99 31.11 2.09
N GLY A 134 7.39 30.97 3.28
CA GLY A 134 6.04 30.44 3.42
C GLY A 134 5.04 31.16 2.52
N PRO A 135 3.97 30.49 2.08
CA PRO A 135 3.01 31.07 1.15
C PRO A 135 2.53 32.43 1.65
N SER A 136 2.29 33.36 0.72
CA SER A 136 1.70 34.66 1.07
C SER A 136 0.38 34.43 1.81
N VAL A 137 -0.07 35.38 2.64
CA VAL A 137 -1.30 35.24 3.45
C VAL A 137 -2.59 34.94 2.67
N ASN A 138 -2.56 34.96 1.33
CA ASN A 138 -3.67 34.63 0.44
C ASN A 138 -3.39 33.42 -0.48
N ASP A 139 -2.27 32.71 -0.32
CA ASP A 139 -1.89 31.55 -1.12
C ASP A 139 -2.05 30.26 -0.30
N ASN A 140 -2.82 29.30 -0.82
CA ASN A 140 -3.03 27.99 -0.19
C ASN A 140 -2.08 26.91 -0.78
N SER A 141 -1.06 27.31 -1.54
CA SER A 141 0.00 26.44 -2.05
C SER A 141 0.95 26.00 -0.92
N PHE A 142 0.57 24.94 -0.21
CA PHE A 142 1.36 24.37 0.89
C PHE A 142 2.31 23.22 0.49
N ASP A 143 2.19 22.68 -0.73
CA ASP A 143 2.33 21.21 -0.87
C ASP A 143 3.47 20.67 -1.76
N GLN A 144 4.35 21.51 -2.32
CA GLN A 144 5.46 20.99 -3.17
C GLN A 144 6.58 20.31 -2.38
N THR A 145 6.87 20.74 -1.15
CA THR A 145 7.92 20.14 -0.30
C THR A 145 7.40 19.06 0.64
N LEU A 146 6.16 19.17 1.13
CA LEU A 146 5.59 18.22 2.07
C LEU A 146 5.39 16.84 1.42
N GLY A 147 4.66 16.78 0.30
CA GLY A 147 4.50 15.53 -0.46
C GLY A 147 5.82 14.88 -0.88
N CYS A 148 6.80 15.68 -1.31
CA CYS A 148 8.13 15.16 -1.65
C CYS A 148 8.86 14.59 -0.43
N SER A 149 8.96 15.34 0.67
CA SER A 149 9.70 14.91 1.87
C SER A 149 9.10 13.66 2.51
N ILE A 150 7.77 13.52 2.49
CA ILE A 150 7.08 12.29 2.92
C ILE A 150 7.51 11.10 2.05
N ARG A 151 7.54 11.25 0.72
CA ARG A 151 7.98 10.19 -0.21
C ARG A 151 9.47 9.88 -0.09
N ASN A 152 10.31 10.89 0.14
CA ASN A 152 11.74 10.69 0.39
C ASN A 152 11.96 9.84 1.65
N ASN A 153 11.36 10.26 2.78
CA ASN A 153 11.41 9.53 4.04
C ASN A 153 10.86 8.09 3.88
N LEU A 154 9.71 7.92 3.21
CA LEU A 154 9.14 6.59 2.94
C LEU A 154 10.10 5.70 2.14
N GLY A 155 10.71 6.21 1.07
CA GLY A 155 11.65 5.46 0.25
C GLY A 155 12.94 5.07 0.97
N VAL A 156 13.33 5.80 2.03
CA VAL A 156 14.49 5.47 2.88
C VAL A 156 14.12 4.54 4.04
N MET A 157 12.90 4.62 4.57
CA MET A 157 12.46 3.85 5.74
C MET A 157 11.79 2.49 5.43
N ILE A 158 11.40 2.24 4.17
CA ILE A 158 10.71 1.00 3.80
C ILE A 158 11.64 -0.22 3.93
N ASN A 159 11.15 -1.30 4.54
CA ASN A 159 11.96 -2.50 4.74
C ASN A 159 12.18 -3.26 3.44
N ASP A 160 11.10 -3.47 2.68
CA ASP A 160 11.09 -4.15 1.38
C ASP A 160 10.49 -3.22 0.31
N PRO A 161 11.29 -2.68 -0.62
CA PRO A 161 10.79 -1.81 -1.69
C PRO A 161 9.74 -2.44 -2.61
N ARG A 162 9.55 -3.77 -2.59
CA ARG A 162 8.49 -4.45 -3.35
C ARG A 162 7.09 -4.04 -2.89
N ASP A 163 6.92 -3.71 -1.61
CA ASP A 163 5.64 -3.30 -1.02
C ASP A 163 5.10 -1.98 -1.60
N LEU A 164 5.95 -1.20 -2.29
CA LEU A 164 5.57 0.01 -3.02
C LEU A 164 5.04 -0.26 -4.44
N LEU A 165 5.22 -1.47 -4.97
CA LEU A 165 4.71 -1.89 -6.28
C LEU A 165 3.35 -2.59 -6.17
N ASP A 166 3.24 -3.56 -5.26
CA ASP A 166 2.04 -4.35 -5.03
C ASP A 166 1.74 -4.42 -3.53
N ASN A 167 0.54 -4.03 -3.14
CA ASN A 167 0.09 -4.12 -1.76
C ASN A 167 -0.46 -5.53 -1.42
N GLU A 168 0.30 -6.59 -1.73
CA GLU A 168 -0.06 -7.99 -1.41
C GLU A 168 -0.30 -8.20 0.10
N ALA A 169 0.27 -7.34 0.96
CA ALA A 169 0.06 -7.35 2.41
C ALA A 169 -1.35 -6.92 2.83
N VAL A 170 -2.07 -6.14 2.01
CA VAL A 170 -3.46 -5.73 2.27
C VAL A 170 -4.39 -6.53 1.37
N GLY A 171 -4.93 -7.63 1.91
CA GLY A 171 -6.03 -8.35 1.28
C GLY A 171 -7.21 -7.42 0.98
N PRO A 172 -8.03 -7.72 -0.05
CA PRO A 172 -9.02 -6.80 -0.59
C PRO A 172 -9.94 -6.24 0.50
N SER A 173 -9.80 -4.95 0.77
CA SER A 173 -10.65 -4.21 1.69
C SER A 173 -12.10 -4.30 1.21
N ASN A 174 -13.01 -4.77 2.05
CA ASN A 174 -14.42 -4.77 1.71
C ASN A 174 -14.88 -3.30 1.50
N SER A 175 -15.17 -2.95 0.24
CA SER A 175 -15.58 -1.62 -0.19
C SER A 175 -16.75 -1.07 0.61
N ASP A 176 -17.68 -1.91 1.05
CA ASP A 176 -18.84 -1.51 1.86
C ASP A 176 -18.39 -0.99 3.24
N ARG A 177 -17.37 -1.61 3.84
CA ARG A 177 -16.77 -1.17 5.11
C ARG A 177 -15.99 0.13 4.94
N ALA A 178 -15.33 0.32 3.79
CA ALA A 178 -14.63 1.57 3.46
C ALA A 178 -15.58 2.73 3.16
N ALA A 179 -16.76 2.46 2.58
CA ALA A 179 -17.79 3.45 2.31
C ALA A 179 -18.52 3.92 3.58
N HIS A 180 -18.60 3.07 4.61
CA HIS A 180 -19.40 3.33 5.81
C HIS A 180 -19.07 4.66 6.52
N PRO A 181 -17.80 5.01 6.82
CA PRO A 181 -17.46 6.29 7.46
C PRO A 181 -17.82 7.51 6.60
N VAL A 182 -17.68 7.41 5.28
CA VAL A 182 -18.00 8.48 4.32
C VAL A 182 -19.52 8.71 4.25
N ALA A 183 -20.30 7.63 4.23
CA ALA A 183 -21.76 7.69 4.31
C ALA A 183 -22.22 8.29 5.65
N THR A 184 -21.66 7.82 6.77
CA THR A 184 -21.95 8.31 8.11
C THR A 184 -21.61 9.80 8.28
N TYR A 185 -20.47 10.27 7.75
CA TYR A 185 -20.13 11.70 7.78
C TYR A 185 -21.14 12.55 6.99
N ARG A 186 -21.55 12.09 5.79
CA ARG A 186 -22.58 12.78 4.98
C ARG A 186 -23.94 12.86 5.69
N THR A 187 -24.31 11.87 6.50
CA THR A 187 -25.57 11.91 7.28
C THR A 187 -25.52 12.85 8.49
N PHE A 188 -24.35 13.21 9.00
CA PHE A 188 -24.22 14.20 10.08
C PHE A 188 -24.09 15.65 9.58
N GLY A 189 -23.83 15.86 8.28
CA GLY A 189 -23.70 17.19 7.67
C GLY A 189 -25.01 17.97 7.46
N THR A 190 -26.16 17.35 7.70
CA THR A 190 -27.51 17.94 7.57
C THR A 190 -28.30 17.90 8.89
N GLY A 191 -27.61 18.09 10.01
CA GLY A 191 -28.27 18.39 11.29
C GLY A 191 -28.88 19.79 11.28
N ASP A 192 -30.21 19.87 11.34
CA ASP A 192 -30.94 21.15 11.46
C ASP A 192 -30.49 21.95 12.69
N ASN A 193 -30.05 23.19 12.47
CA ASN A 193 -29.65 24.13 13.52
C ASN A 193 -30.85 24.74 14.28
N SER A 194 -31.87 23.94 14.60
CA SER A 194 -33.18 24.39 15.08
C SER A 194 -33.44 24.20 16.59
N ASN A 195 -32.49 23.63 17.35
CA ASN A 195 -32.68 23.29 18.76
C ASN A 195 -31.69 23.95 19.75
N LEU A 196 -31.01 25.03 19.35
CA LEU A 196 -30.11 25.81 20.24
C LEU A 196 -30.84 26.92 21.04
N GLU A 197 -32.16 26.85 21.22
CA GLU A 197 -32.94 27.79 22.05
C GLU A 197 -33.95 27.09 22.98
N ARG A 198 -33.46 26.35 23.98
CA ARG A 198 -34.22 26.08 25.22
C ARG A 198 -33.32 25.89 26.45
N GLY A 199 -32.44 26.86 26.67
CA GLY A 199 -31.42 26.85 27.73
C GLY A 199 -31.65 27.86 28.86
N THR A 200 -32.88 28.10 29.31
CA THR A 200 -33.16 28.97 30.47
C THR A 200 -34.32 28.47 31.34
N ASN A 201 -34.12 28.56 32.66
CA ASN A 201 -35.07 28.30 33.76
C ASN A 201 -35.40 26.80 33.99
N SER A 202 -35.06 26.18 35.12
CA SER A 202 -35.25 26.70 36.50
C SER A 202 -34.23 26.16 37.52
N ARG A 203 -33.90 26.98 38.54
CA ARG A 203 -33.21 26.57 39.77
C ARG A 203 -34.21 26.33 40.91
N ALA A 204 -34.09 25.20 41.60
CA ALA A 204 -34.47 24.98 43.01
C ALA A 204 -33.79 23.66 43.47
N SER A 205 -32.65 23.67 44.16
CA SER A 205 -32.41 24.00 45.57
C SER A 205 -32.86 22.90 46.56
N SER A 206 -31.88 22.09 46.97
CA SER A 206 -31.61 21.63 48.35
C SER A 206 -32.62 20.75 49.11
N GLN A 207 -32.19 19.52 49.45
CA GLN A 207 -32.14 19.05 50.85
C GLN A 207 -31.07 17.94 51.02
N ALA A 208 -30.52 17.74 52.24
CA ALA A 208 -29.31 16.95 52.46
C ALA A 208 -29.31 16.07 53.73
N THR A 209 -28.69 14.87 53.62
CA THR A 209 -28.01 14.07 54.70
C THR A 209 -28.83 13.61 55.93
N PRO A 210 -28.28 12.74 56.82
CA PRO A 210 -27.03 11.92 56.80
C PRO A 210 -27.39 10.39 56.71
N MET A 211 -26.63 9.35 57.09
CA MET A 211 -25.30 9.11 57.69
C MET A 211 -24.85 7.65 57.40
N GLY A 212 -23.57 7.26 57.60
CA GLY A 212 -23.18 5.83 57.72
C GLY A 212 -21.78 5.42 57.24
N THR A 213 -20.73 5.82 57.97
CA THR A 213 -19.33 5.35 57.77
C THR A 213 -19.08 3.95 58.34
N THR A 214 -18.30 3.11 57.64
CA THR A 214 -17.26 2.24 58.26
C THR A 214 -16.13 1.99 57.25
N ASP A 215 -14.89 2.29 57.64
CA ASP A 215 -13.65 2.03 56.90
C ASP A 215 -13.05 0.64 57.15
N ALA A 216 -11.96 0.34 56.41
CA ALA A 216 -10.87 -0.60 56.75
C ALA A 216 -11.12 -2.13 56.61
N GLN A 217 -10.16 -2.97 56.20
CA GLN A 217 -8.85 -2.81 55.51
C GLN A 217 -8.38 -4.23 55.08
N PRO A 218 -7.50 -4.43 54.07
CA PRO A 218 -7.15 -5.78 53.61
C PRO A 218 -6.01 -6.46 54.40
N SER A 219 -6.05 -7.79 54.42
CA SER A 219 -4.99 -8.76 54.78
C SER A 219 -5.50 -10.13 54.30
N ARG A 220 -4.72 -11.06 53.75
CA ARG A 220 -3.26 -11.22 53.72
C ARG A 220 -2.87 -12.03 52.47
#